data_AF-A0A6M4JE03-F1
#
_entry.id   AF-A0A6M4JE03-F1
#
_cell.length_a   1.000
_cell.length_b   1.000
_cell.length_c   1.000
_cell.angle_alpha   90.00
_cell.angle_beta   90.00
_cell.angle_gamma   90.00
#
_symmetry.space_group_name_H-M   'P 1'
#
loop_
_entity.id
_entity.type
_entity.pdbx_description
1 polymer ?
#
loop_
_entity_poly.entity_id
_entity_poly.type
_entity_poly.pdbx_seq_one_letter_code
_entity_poly.pdbx_strand_id
1 'polypeptide(L)'
;MKKLNKIKTLLYLSGAVVSIATTAALVSCTTPAKESETVKFSFAQGADWPLPRTLSQLTDYYNKTHADKENFKKVELLTQDKTKTYSELKLAQNIREQYKSGQSEDVPNIFLGNQAGAYIMNQNGILLNLNNQGINKELFASKIADKHSILPGETDHNRLYNIPLSNFDEDATIFNLDLMNLIFNLIKEGKGTVDENSEIYKEALVASKTGNSVPSFSIFSALRLKKADAFANLHVNDETFSSIQSIREFSKEFYDGVEIDESKVTDDTLDGEILSIDYQKGTFYKELNALEDNESNFVQNENGK
;
A
#
# COMPACT_ATOMS: atom_id res chain seq x y z
N MET A 1 93.09 27.48 16.56
CA MET A 1 92.05 26.44 16.33
C MET A 1 91.58 26.53 14.87
N LYS A 2 91.66 25.39 14.15
CA LYS A 2 91.05 24.99 12.85
C LYS A 2 90.92 26.05 11.73
N LYS A 3 91.87 26.08 10.77
CA LYS A 3 91.86 25.43 9.41
C LYS A 3 90.82 26.05 8.46
N LEU A 4 91.23 26.94 7.56
CA LEU A 4 91.81 26.76 6.19
C LEU A 4 90.77 26.59 5.07
N ASN A 5 90.94 27.47 4.08
CA ASN A 5 90.86 27.28 2.63
C ASN A 5 89.52 27.40 1.87
N LYS A 6 89.39 28.54 1.17
CA LYS A 6 89.59 28.68 -0.30
C LYS A 6 88.94 27.61 -1.20
N ILE A 7 88.18 28.11 -2.21
CA ILE A 7 88.21 27.80 -3.67
C ILE A 7 86.84 27.48 -4.30
N LYS A 8 86.47 28.39 -5.23
CA LYS A 8 85.99 28.20 -6.61
C LYS A 8 84.74 27.34 -6.91
N THR A 9 83.79 28.03 -7.54
CA THR A 9 83.28 27.78 -8.90
C THR A 9 82.46 26.51 -9.21
N LEU A 10 81.31 26.76 -9.84
CA LEU A 10 80.74 26.12 -11.05
C LEU A 10 79.39 25.39 -10.87
N LEU A 11 78.38 25.98 -11.51
CA LEU A 11 77.25 25.42 -12.26
C LEU A 11 76.99 23.90 -12.21
N TYR A 12 75.72 23.55 -11.91
CA TYR A 12 74.93 22.52 -12.62
C TYR A 12 73.46 22.96 -12.56
N LEU A 13 72.85 23.46 -13.64
CA LEU A 13 72.08 22.71 -14.65
C LEU A 13 70.95 21.85 -14.06
N SER A 14 69.72 22.37 -14.09
CA SER A 14 68.57 21.72 -14.75
C SER A 14 67.35 22.63 -14.66
N GLY A 15 66.67 22.80 -15.79
CA GLY A 15 65.61 23.80 -15.98
C GLY A 15 64.34 23.47 -15.22
N ALA A 16 63.79 24.48 -14.55
CA ALA A 16 62.39 24.52 -14.19
C ALA A 16 61.63 25.27 -15.29
N VAL A 17 61.00 24.50 -16.17
CA VAL A 17 60.04 25.00 -17.15
C VAL A 17 58.86 25.61 -16.39
N VAL A 18 58.62 26.90 -16.62
CA VAL A 18 57.47 27.65 -16.13
C VAL A 18 56.20 26.96 -16.61
N SER A 19 55.51 26.28 -15.70
CA SER A 19 54.24 25.61 -15.97
C SER A 19 53.15 26.67 -16.05
N ILE A 20 52.62 26.87 -17.25
CA ILE A 20 51.44 27.70 -17.53
C ILE A 20 50.26 27.09 -16.77
N ALA A 21 49.59 27.92 -15.96
CA ALA A 21 48.36 27.57 -15.28
C ALA A 21 47.24 27.34 -16.30
N THR A 22 46.97 26.08 -16.65
CA THR A 22 45.70 25.68 -17.24
C THR A 22 44.69 25.53 -16.12
N THR A 23 43.72 26.44 -16.07
CA THR A 23 42.46 26.26 -15.34
C THR A 23 41.79 24.98 -15.84
N ALA A 24 41.99 23.88 -15.14
CA ALA A 24 41.14 22.71 -15.28
C ALA A 24 39.76 23.12 -14.75
N ALA A 25 38.86 23.47 -15.67
CA ALA A 25 37.44 23.32 -15.42
C ALA A 25 37.24 21.83 -15.11
N LEU A 26 37.09 21.52 -13.83
CA LEU A 26 36.62 20.23 -13.36
C LEU A 26 35.17 20.11 -13.84
N VAL A 27 35.01 19.72 -15.11
CA VAL A 27 33.81 19.01 -15.53
C VAL A 27 33.82 17.75 -14.68
N SER A 28 32.95 17.72 -13.67
CA SER A 28 32.57 16.50 -13.01
C SER A 28 31.92 15.62 -14.07
N CYS A 29 32.74 14.90 -14.83
CA CYS A 29 32.33 13.68 -15.49
C CYS A 29 32.03 12.71 -14.35
N THR A 30 30.83 12.80 -13.79
CA THR A 30 30.18 11.61 -13.25
C THR A 30 30.23 10.60 -14.37
N THR A 31 31.02 9.54 -14.18
CA THR A 31 30.97 8.35 -15.03
C THR A 31 29.49 8.07 -15.29
N PRO A 32 29.01 7.99 -16.55
CA PRO A 32 27.63 7.61 -16.78
C PRO A 32 27.41 6.31 -16.02
N ALA A 33 26.40 6.30 -15.14
CA ALA A 33 26.05 5.13 -14.36
C ALA A 33 25.98 3.96 -15.35
N LYS A 34 26.78 2.91 -15.10
CA LYS A 34 26.83 1.74 -15.96
C LYS A 34 25.40 1.25 -16.11
N GLU A 35 24.87 1.28 -17.33
CA GLU A 35 23.47 0.90 -17.57
C GLU A 35 23.25 -0.48 -16.97
N SER A 36 22.32 -0.57 -16.01
CA SER A 36 22.02 -1.85 -15.37
C SER A 36 21.53 -2.82 -16.43
N GLU A 37 22.12 -4.02 -16.47
CA GLU A 37 21.65 -5.12 -17.33
C GLU A 37 20.38 -5.78 -16.77
N THR A 38 19.95 -5.37 -15.57
CA THR A 38 18.80 -5.94 -14.86
C THR A 38 17.84 -4.84 -14.41
N VAL A 39 16.57 -5.02 -14.74
CA VAL A 39 15.44 -4.27 -14.20
C VAL A 39 15.04 -4.92 -12.89
N LYS A 40 15.31 -4.25 -11.77
CA LYS A 40 14.93 -4.69 -10.43
C LYS A 40 13.50 -4.22 -10.12
N PHE A 41 12.61 -5.16 -9.83
CA PHE A 41 11.23 -4.89 -9.39
C PHE A 41 11.05 -5.33 -7.94
N SER A 42 10.91 -4.39 -7.00
CA SER A 42 10.84 -4.66 -5.57
C SER A 42 9.43 -4.66 -4.99
N PHE A 43 9.19 -5.55 -4.01
CA PHE A 43 7.95 -5.72 -3.28
C PHE A 43 8.20 -5.73 -1.77
N ALA A 44 7.20 -5.28 -1.01
CA ALA A 44 7.13 -5.51 0.42
C ALA A 44 6.47 -6.86 0.79
N GLN A 45 5.90 -7.55 -0.20
CA GLN A 45 5.21 -8.83 -0.04
C GLN A 45 6.19 -10.00 -0.22
N GLY A 46 5.92 -11.11 0.49
CA GLY A 46 6.65 -12.37 0.35
C GLY A 46 6.40 -13.06 -0.99
N ALA A 47 7.29 -13.98 -1.38
CA ALA A 47 7.21 -14.66 -2.69
C ALA A 47 5.93 -15.49 -2.89
N ASP A 48 5.34 -15.99 -1.81
CA ASP A 48 4.13 -16.82 -1.84
C ASP A 48 2.82 -16.01 -1.94
N TRP A 49 2.89 -14.68 -1.81
CA TRP A 49 1.71 -13.83 -2.00
C TRP A 49 1.21 -13.93 -3.45
N PRO A 50 -0.12 -13.81 -3.69
CA PRO A 50 -0.71 -14.01 -5.01
C PRO A 50 -0.06 -13.19 -6.13
N LEU A 51 0.25 -11.91 -5.87
CA LEU A 51 0.84 -11.02 -6.85
C LEU A 51 2.31 -11.38 -7.18
N PRO A 52 3.25 -11.45 -6.21
CA PRO A 52 4.62 -11.91 -6.48
C PRO A 52 4.68 -13.29 -7.13
N ARG A 53 3.83 -14.23 -6.71
CA ARG A 53 3.77 -15.58 -7.29
C ARG A 53 3.40 -15.54 -8.77
N THR A 54 2.37 -14.78 -9.12
CA THR A 54 1.92 -14.60 -10.51
C THR A 54 2.98 -13.88 -11.34
N LEU A 55 3.56 -12.79 -10.82
CA LEU A 55 4.60 -12.03 -11.50
C LEU A 55 5.88 -12.84 -11.71
N SER A 56 6.20 -13.77 -10.81
CA SER A 56 7.36 -14.66 -10.98
C SER A 56 7.24 -15.49 -12.26
N GLN A 57 6.04 -16.04 -12.54
CA GLN A 57 5.79 -16.82 -13.75
C GLN A 57 5.88 -15.94 -15.01
N LEU A 58 5.30 -14.74 -14.96
CA LEU A 58 5.36 -13.78 -16.05
C LEU A 58 6.81 -13.32 -16.32
N THR A 59 7.57 -13.07 -15.26
CA THR A 59 8.97 -12.67 -15.32
C THR A 59 9.83 -13.76 -15.94
N ASP A 60 9.62 -15.02 -15.54
CA ASP A 60 10.29 -16.17 -16.14
C ASP A 60 9.98 -16.31 -17.63
N TYR A 61 8.71 -16.15 -18.00
CA TYR A 61 8.29 -16.17 -19.40
C TYR A 61 8.94 -15.04 -20.21
N TYR A 62 8.89 -13.80 -19.71
CA TYR A 62 9.49 -12.63 -20.34
C TYR A 62 10.99 -12.84 -20.53
N ASN A 63 11.71 -13.19 -19.45
CA ASN A 63 13.15 -13.37 -19.46
C ASN A 63 13.61 -14.46 -20.43
N LYS A 64 12.86 -15.57 -20.53
CA LYS A 64 13.19 -16.67 -21.46
C LYS A 64 12.87 -16.29 -22.91
N THR A 65 11.71 -15.69 -23.15
CA THR A 65 11.20 -15.43 -24.51
C THR A 65 11.89 -14.25 -25.18
N HIS A 66 12.45 -13.33 -24.39
CA HIS A 66 13.05 -12.09 -24.90
C HIS A 66 14.58 -12.07 -24.78
N ALA A 67 15.20 -13.14 -24.25
CA ALA A 67 16.65 -13.20 -23.97
C ALA A 67 17.53 -12.82 -25.17
N ASP A 68 17.15 -13.24 -26.37
CA ASP A 68 17.93 -13.04 -27.59
C ASP A 68 17.59 -11.73 -28.32
N LYS A 69 16.69 -10.90 -27.77
CA LYS A 69 16.31 -9.63 -28.39
C LYS A 69 17.37 -8.57 -28.14
N GLU A 70 17.61 -7.73 -29.14
CA GLU A 70 18.46 -6.55 -29.01
C GLU A 70 17.93 -5.64 -27.89
N ASN A 71 18.83 -5.13 -27.04
CA ASN A 71 18.52 -4.33 -25.86
C ASN A 71 17.69 -5.04 -24.78
N PHE A 72 17.68 -6.38 -24.76
CA PHE A 72 17.05 -7.14 -23.69
C PHE A 72 17.67 -6.78 -22.33
N LYS A 73 16.80 -6.47 -21.36
CA LYS A 73 17.16 -6.31 -19.95
C LYS A 73 16.40 -7.35 -19.14
N LYS A 74 17.15 -8.12 -18.35
CA LYS A 74 16.56 -9.15 -17.49
C LYS A 74 15.73 -8.49 -16.38
N VAL A 75 14.56 -9.02 -16.08
CA VAL A 75 13.77 -8.58 -14.92
C VAL A 75 14.09 -9.48 -13.73
N GLU A 76 14.38 -8.87 -12.58
CA GLU A 76 14.55 -9.56 -11.30
C GLU A 76 13.51 -9.07 -10.30
N LEU A 77 12.77 -10.00 -9.71
CA LEU A 77 11.85 -9.70 -8.62
C LEU A 77 12.60 -9.72 -7.28
N LEU A 78 12.44 -8.65 -6.49
CA LEU A 78 12.98 -8.50 -5.15
C LEU A 78 11.81 -8.52 -4.16
N THR A 79 11.46 -9.71 -3.66
CA THR A 79 10.39 -9.89 -2.67
C THR A 79 10.87 -9.49 -1.27
N GLN A 80 9.96 -9.51 -0.29
CA GLN A 80 10.22 -9.28 1.14
C GLN A 80 11.49 -9.97 1.66
N ASP A 81 11.79 -11.19 1.19
CA ASP A 81 12.96 -11.95 1.63
C ASP A 81 14.28 -11.30 1.20
N LYS A 82 14.28 -10.58 0.08
CA LYS A 82 15.44 -9.82 -0.42
C LYS A 82 15.42 -8.38 0.07
N THR A 83 14.27 -7.71 0.02
CA THR A 83 14.13 -6.30 0.41
C THR A 83 14.19 -6.09 1.92
N LYS A 84 13.90 -7.14 2.71
CA LYS A 84 13.80 -7.10 4.18
C LYS A 84 12.79 -6.05 4.67
N THR A 85 11.75 -5.80 3.88
CA THR A 85 10.68 -4.83 4.19
C THR A 85 9.31 -5.48 4.13
N TYR A 86 8.51 -5.29 5.17
CA TYR A 86 7.16 -5.85 5.35
C TYR A 86 6.05 -4.80 5.15
N SER A 87 6.40 -3.63 4.62
CA SER A 87 5.51 -2.49 4.44
C SER A 87 5.97 -1.70 3.22
N GLU A 88 5.04 -1.35 2.35
CA GLU A 88 5.33 -0.55 1.15
C GLU A 88 5.86 0.84 1.50
N LEU A 89 5.37 1.45 2.59
CA LEU A 89 5.89 2.73 3.08
C LEU A 89 7.35 2.59 3.50
N LYS A 90 7.70 1.50 4.19
CA LYS A 90 9.09 1.25 4.62
C LYS A 90 9.99 0.94 3.43
N LEU A 91 9.48 0.20 2.44
CA LEU A 91 10.16 -0.02 1.16
C LEU A 91 10.47 1.31 0.46
N ALA A 92 9.48 2.18 0.30
CA ALA A 92 9.67 3.51 -0.29
C ALA A 92 10.71 4.35 0.50
N GLN A 93 10.65 4.35 1.84
CA GLN A 93 11.66 5.03 2.64
C GLN A 93 13.08 4.48 2.41
N ASN A 94 13.24 3.16 2.38
CA ASN A 94 14.54 2.52 2.14
C ASN A 94 15.09 2.84 0.75
N ILE A 95 14.24 2.79 -0.28
CA ILE A 95 14.60 3.16 -1.66
C ILE A 95 15.07 4.63 -1.72
N ARG A 96 14.36 5.54 -1.04
CA ARG A 96 14.78 6.95 -0.94
C ARG A 96 16.16 7.09 -0.32
N GLU A 97 16.43 6.39 0.78
CA GLU A 97 17.74 6.44 1.45
C GLU A 97 18.86 5.85 0.57
N GLN A 98 18.59 4.76 -0.15
CA GLN A 98 19.53 4.17 -1.12
C GLN A 98 19.84 5.16 -2.26
N TYR A 99 18.81 5.83 -2.79
CA TYR A 99 18.97 6.85 -3.82
C TYR A 99 19.81 8.03 -3.31
N LYS A 100 19.51 8.56 -2.12
CA LYS A 100 20.24 9.69 -1.51
C LYS A 100 21.69 9.37 -1.15
N SER A 101 21.98 8.13 -0.76
CA SER A 101 23.33 7.69 -0.40
C SER A 101 24.22 7.40 -1.62
N GLY A 102 23.70 7.56 -2.84
CA GLY A 102 24.46 7.32 -4.06
C GLY A 102 24.67 5.84 -4.39
N GLN A 103 23.97 4.94 -3.69
CA GLN A 103 23.98 3.49 -3.95
C GLN A 103 23.08 3.15 -5.15
N SER A 104 23.29 3.85 -6.27
CA SER A 104 22.41 3.81 -7.45
C SER A 104 22.27 2.42 -8.06
N GLU A 105 23.27 1.55 -7.94
CA GLU A 105 23.21 0.17 -8.43
C GLU A 105 22.21 -0.71 -7.66
N ASP A 106 21.88 -0.35 -6.41
CA ASP A 106 20.96 -1.11 -5.55
C ASP A 106 19.53 -0.55 -5.53
N VAL A 107 19.32 0.64 -6.10
CA VAL A 107 18.00 1.25 -6.21
C VAL A 107 17.16 0.45 -7.23
N PRO A 108 15.99 -0.08 -6.84
CA PRO A 108 15.11 -0.78 -7.77
C PRO A 108 14.55 0.17 -8.84
N ASN A 109 14.42 -0.33 -10.06
CA ASN A 109 13.85 0.43 -11.19
C ASN A 109 12.33 0.59 -11.07
N ILE A 110 11.68 -0.43 -10.51
CA ILE A 110 10.24 -0.49 -10.29
C ILE A 110 10.03 -0.95 -8.85
N PHE A 111 9.06 -0.37 -8.15
CA PHE A 111 8.62 -0.89 -6.87
C PHE A 111 7.10 -0.88 -6.79
N LEU A 112 6.56 -1.87 -6.08
CA LEU A 112 5.15 -1.86 -5.71
C LEU A 112 4.98 -0.91 -4.52
N GLY A 113 4.14 0.10 -4.69
CA GLY A 113 3.83 1.03 -3.62
C GLY A 113 2.52 1.77 -3.79
N ASN A 114 1.88 2.05 -2.67
CA ASN A 114 0.71 2.91 -2.55
C ASN A 114 1.02 4.40 -2.79
N GLN A 115 -0.02 5.24 -2.69
CA GLN A 115 0.09 6.70 -2.86
C GLN A 115 1.11 7.36 -1.92
N ALA A 116 1.25 6.91 -0.67
CA ALA A 116 2.23 7.47 0.25
C ALA A 116 3.67 7.19 -0.25
N GLY A 117 3.90 6.03 -0.87
CA GLY A 117 5.15 5.74 -1.57
C GLY A 117 5.39 6.69 -2.75
N ALA A 118 4.36 6.95 -3.57
CA ALA A 118 4.44 7.91 -4.66
C ALA A 118 4.78 9.33 -4.16
N TYR A 119 4.18 9.76 -3.04
CA TYR A 119 4.47 11.05 -2.41
C TYR A 119 5.94 11.19 -2.02
N ILE A 120 6.48 10.19 -1.31
CA ILE A 120 7.87 10.17 -0.88
C ILE A 120 8.81 10.23 -2.09
N MET A 121 8.54 9.47 -3.14
CA MET A 121 9.40 9.44 -4.33
C MET A 121 9.33 10.74 -5.12
N ASN A 122 8.13 11.32 -5.26
CA ASN A 122 7.93 12.57 -5.98
C ASN A 122 8.71 13.73 -5.34
N GLN A 123 8.62 13.87 -4.01
CA GLN A 123 9.33 14.93 -3.27
C GLN A 123 10.85 14.92 -3.46
N ASN A 124 11.41 13.79 -3.87
CA ASN A 124 12.84 13.61 -4.06
C ASN A 124 13.23 13.55 -5.55
N GLY A 125 12.29 13.83 -6.47
CA GLY A 125 12.53 13.81 -7.91
C GLY A 125 12.87 12.41 -8.46
N ILE A 126 12.48 11.35 -7.76
CA ILE A 126 12.83 9.96 -8.11
C ILE A 126 11.84 9.37 -9.11
N LEU A 127 10.58 9.84 -9.10
CA LEU A 127 9.56 9.32 -10.01
C LEU A 127 9.79 9.72 -11.46
N LEU A 128 9.67 8.74 -12.35
CA LEU A 128 9.62 8.99 -13.78
C LEU A 128 8.34 9.74 -14.15
N ASN A 129 8.49 10.82 -14.93
CA ASN A 129 7.35 11.48 -15.55
C ASN A 129 6.82 10.64 -16.73
N LEU A 130 5.60 10.12 -16.57
CA LEU A 130 4.96 9.21 -17.53
C LEU A 130 4.31 9.91 -18.73
N ASN A 131 4.07 11.23 -18.67
CA ASN A 131 3.35 11.96 -19.72
C ASN A 131 3.99 11.81 -21.10
N ASN A 132 5.32 11.73 -21.16
CA ASN A 132 6.08 11.57 -22.39
C ASN A 132 6.30 10.10 -22.81
N GLN A 133 5.81 9.14 -22.02
CA GLN A 133 6.01 7.71 -22.21
C GLN A 133 4.80 7.01 -22.86
N GLY A 134 3.79 7.79 -23.30
CA GLY A 134 2.55 7.25 -23.85
C GLY A 134 1.63 6.59 -22.82
N ILE A 135 1.94 6.71 -21.52
CA ILE A 135 1.11 6.23 -20.42
C ILE A 135 0.41 7.45 -19.81
N ASN A 136 -0.91 7.53 -19.97
CA ASN A 136 -1.72 8.66 -19.53
C ASN A 136 -3.02 8.20 -18.84
N LYS A 137 -3.76 9.16 -18.27
CA LYS A 137 -5.02 8.91 -17.56
C LYS A 137 -6.09 8.22 -18.41
N GLU A 138 -6.09 8.45 -19.72
CA GLU A 138 -7.10 7.92 -20.65
C GLU A 138 -7.00 6.39 -20.82
N LEU A 139 -5.86 5.79 -20.48
CA LEU A 139 -5.68 4.33 -20.49
C LEU A 139 -6.38 3.61 -19.34
N PHE A 140 -6.89 4.35 -18.34
CA PHE A 140 -7.47 3.79 -17.13
C PHE A 140 -8.89 4.34 -16.90
N ALA A 141 -9.69 3.61 -16.12
CA ALA A 141 -10.99 4.11 -15.69
C ALA A 141 -10.81 5.42 -14.89
N SER A 142 -11.65 6.42 -15.14
CA SER A 142 -11.49 7.78 -14.60
C SER A 142 -11.27 7.81 -13.09
N LYS A 143 -12.10 7.11 -12.31
CA LYS A 143 -11.96 7.02 -10.84
C LYS A 143 -10.60 6.47 -10.39
N ILE A 144 -10.03 5.53 -11.13
CA ILE A 144 -8.71 4.96 -10.84
C ILE A 144 -7.64 5.97 -11.25
N ALA A 145 -7.72 6.49 -12.48
CA ALA A 145 -6.79 7.48 -12.98
C ALA A 145 -6.70 8.72 -12.07
N ASP A 146 -7.84 9.20 -11.56
CA ASP A 146 -7.94 10.36 -10.69
C ASP A 146 -7.23 10.11 -9.36
N LYS A 147 -7.49 8.97 -8.70
CA LYS A 147 -6.75 8.55 -7.51
C LYS A 147 -5.24 8.54 -7.77
N HIS A 148 -4.77 8.03 -8.90
CA HIS A 148 -3.34 7.94 -9.19
C HIS A 148 -2.72 9.24 -9.76
N SER A 149 -3.53 10.30 -9.93
CA SER A 149 -3.13 11.63 -10.42
C SER A 149 -3.16 12.74 -9.37
N ILE A 150 -3.72 12.47 -8.19
CA ILE A 150 -3.78 13.44 -7.09
C ILE A 150 -2.70 13.07 -6.08
N LEU A 151 -1.81 14.03 -5.80
CA LEU A 151 -0.75 13.89 -4.82
C LEU A 151 -0.70 15.16 -3.95
N PRO A 152 -0.67 15.05 -2.61
CA PRO A 152 -0.65 16.23 -1.74
C PRO A 152 0.51 17.17 -2.07
N GLY A 153 0.19 18.46 -2.19
CA GLY A 153 1.16 19.52 -2.51
C GLY A 153 1.49 19.68 -3.99
N GLU A 154 0.88 18.90 -4.87
CA GLU A 154 1.06 19.00 -6.32
C GLU A 154 -0.16 19.61 -7.01
N THR A 155 0.08 20.43 -8.03
CA THR A 155 -0.98 21.13 -8.78
C THR A 155 -1.30 20.49 -10.13
N ASP A 156 -0.47 19.55 -10.60
CA ASP A 156 -0.67 18.88 -11.88
C ASP A 156 -1.48 17.58 -11.68
N HIS A 157 -2.80 17.69 -11.80
CA HIS A 157 -3.72 16.54 -11.72
C HIS A 157 -3.90 15.80 -13.06
N ASN A 158 -3.18 16.20 -14.11
CA ASN A 158 -3.27 15.57 -15.43
C ASN A 158 -2.26 14.44 -15.61
N ARG A 159 -1.18 14.45 -14.82
CA ARG A 159 -0.16 13.40 -14.85
C ARG A 159 -0.51 12.25 -13.90
N LEU A 160 -0.06 11.05 -14.23
CA LEU A 160 -0.07 9.91 -13.31
C LEU A 160 1.24 9.87 -12.52
N TYR A 161 1.15 9.76 -11.19
CA TYR A 161 2.32 9.65 -10.31
C TYR A 161 2.79 8.19 -10.13
N ASN A 162 1.93 7.24 -10.43
CA ASN A 162 2.23 5.81 -10.50
C ASN A 162 1.27 5.14 -11.50
N ILE A 163 1.66 3.97 -12.01
CA ILE A 163 0.83 3.18 -12.91
C ILE A 163 -0.16 2.37 -12.05
N PRO A 164 -1.48 2.53 -12.25
CA PRO A 164 -2.46 1.70 -11.55
C PRO A 164 -2.26 0.21 -11.86
N LEU A 165 -2.05 -0.60 -10.81
CA LEU A 165 -1.83 -2.06 -10.94
C LEU A 165 -3.04 -2.86 -10.46
N SER A 166 -3.70 -2.42 -9.38
CA SER A 166 -4.90 -3.05 -8.86
C SER A 166 -5.80 -2.02 -8.18
N ASN A 167 -7.12 -2.27 -8.18
CA ASN A 167 -8.11 -1.47 -7.47
C ASN A 167 -8.53 -2.10 -6.12
N PHE A 168 -7.76 -3.07 -5.59
CA PHE A 168 -8.07 -3.70 -4.30
C PHE A 168 -8.04 -2.72 -3.11
N ASP A 169 -7.58 -1.48 -3.31
CA ASP A 169 -7.64 -0.41 -2.32
C ASP A 169 -9.05 0.23 -2.18
N GLU A 170 -10.07 -0.42 -2.73
CA GLU A 170 -11.48 -0.13 -2.46
C GLU A 170 -11.83 -0.56 -1.04
N ASP A 171 -12.38 0.35 -0.24
CA ASP A 171 -12.83 0.08 1.11
C ASP A 171 -14.00 -0.92 1.05
N ALA A 172 -13.69 -2.20 1.23
CA ALA A 172 -14.68 -3.27 1.27
C ALA A 172 -14.95 -3.65 2.73
N THR A 173 -16.22 -3.69 3.11
CA THR A 173 -16.63 -4.43 4.30
C THR A 173 -16.92 -5.86 3.86
N ILE A 174 -16.24 -6.82 4.45
CA ILE A 174 -16.44 -8.24 4.17
C ILE A 174 -17.19 -8.86 5.34
N PHE A 175 -18.32 -9.50 5.04
CA PHE A 175 -19.15 -10.21 6.03
C PHE A 175 -18.88 -11.71 5.96
N ASN A 176 -18.66 -12.33 7.12
CA ASN A 176 -18.70 -13.78 7.22
C ASN A 176 -20.17 -14.25 7.23
N LEU A 177 -20.67 -14.69 6.08
CA LEU A 177 -22.08 -15.06 5.88
C LEU A 177 -22.56 -16.22 6.77
N ASP A 178 -21.67 -17.17 7.10
CA ASP A 178 -21.99 -18.27 8.02
C ASP A 178 -22.26 -17.75 9.44
N LEU A 179 -21.45 -16.79 9.90
CA LEU A 179 -21.64 -16.11 11.19
C LEU A 179 -22.84 -15.17 11.17
N MET A 180 -23.10 -14.47 10.06
CA MET A 180 -24.26 -13.60 9.91
C MET A 180 -25.58 -14.35 10.11
N ASN A 181 -25.69 -15.59 9.60
CA ASN A 181 -26.87 -16.41 9.84
C ASN A 181 -27.07 -16.74 11.32
N LEU A 182 -25.98 -17.03 12.06
CA LEU A 182 -26.03 -17.27 13.51
C LEU A 182 -26.50 -16.01 14.25
N ILE A 183 -25.97 -14.85 13.87
CA ILE A 183 -26.35 -13.54 14.42
C ILE A 183 -27.84 -13.26 14.16
N PHE A 184 -28.33 -13.47 12.93
CA PHE A 184 -29.74 -13.29 12.59
C PHE A 184 -30.65 -14.20 13.41
N ASN A 185 -30.24 -15.45 13.65
CA ASN A 185 -31.00 -16.36 14.50
C ASN A 185 -31.07 -15.88 15.95
N LEU A 186 -29.95 -15.43 16.54
CA LEU A 186 -29.95 -14.83 17.88
C LEU A 186 -30.84 -13.58 17.94
N ILE A 187 -30.81 -12.72 16.92
CA ILE A 187 -31.67 -11.54 16.84
C ILE A 187 -33.15 -11.93 16.86
N LYS A 188 -33.55 -12.91 16.03
CA LYS A 188 -34.93 -13.43 16.00
C LYS A 188 -35.32 -14.08 17.32
N GLU A 189 -34.44 -14.87 17.94
CA GLU A 189 -34.67 -15.47 19.26
C GLU A 189 -34.92 -14.39 20.33
N GLY A 190 -34.15 -13.31 20.29
CA GLY A 190 -34.26 -12.14 21.17
C GLY A 190 -35.38 -11.16 20.81
N LYS A 191 -36.36 -11.59 19.99
CA LYS A 191 -37.54 -10.83 19.55
C LYS A 191 -37.28 -9.67 18.58
N GLY A 192 -36.08 -9.59 17.99
CA GLY A 192 -35.81 -8.67 16.89
C GLY A 192 -36.40 -9.13 15.57
N THR A 193 -36.46 -8.22 14.61
CA THR A 193 -36.99 -8.49 13.27
C THR A 193 -35.83 -8.50 12.27
N VAL A 194 -35.73 -9.55 11.46
CA VAL A 194 -34.79 -9.63 10.34
C VAL A 194 -35.61 -9.83 9.07
N ASP A 195 -35.49 -8.92 8.10
CA ASP A 195 -36.20 -9.00 6.84
C ASP A 195 -35.70 -10.17 6.00
N GLU A 196 -36.51 -11.21 5.87
CA GLU A 196 -36.17 -12.42 5.11
C GLU A 196 -36.13 -12.19 3.59
N ASN A 197 -36.63 -11.05 3.12
CA ASN A 197 -36.55 -10.66 1.71
C ASN A 197 -35.26 -9.90 1.38
N SER A 198 -34.50 -9.44 2.38
CA SER A 198 -33.22 -8.77 2.18
C SER A 198 -32.21 -9.68 1.48
N GLU A 199 -31.33 -9.09 0.66
CA GLU A 199 -30.28 -9.84 -0.04
C GLU A 199 -29.31 -10.47 0.96
N ILE A 200 -28.89 -9.71 1.98
CA ILE A 200 -27.96 -10.21 3.00
C ILE A 200 -28.51 -11.41 3.78
N TYR A 201 -29.81 -11.44 4.08
CA TYR A 201 -30.43 -12.59 4.75
C TYR A 201 -30.43 -13.83 3.85
N LYS A 202 -30.80 -13.66 2.59
CA LYS A 202 -30.84 -14.77 1.62
C LYS A 202 -29.45 -15.36 1.42
N GLU A 203 -28.43 -14.53 1.27
CA GLU A 203 -27.04 -14.98 1.13
C GLU A 203 -26.53 -15.68 2.38
N ALA A 204 -26.78 -15.13 3.58
CA ALA A 204 -26.43 -15.77 4.84
C ALA A 204 -27.11 -17.13 5.03
N LEU A 205 -28.39 -17.25 4.66
CA LEU A 205 -29.15 -18.51 4.74
C LEU A 205 -28.65 -19.57 3.74
N VAL A 206 -28.19 -19.15 2.56
CA VAL A 206 -27.55 -20.06 1.61
C VAL A 206 -26.21 -20.51 2.15
N ALA A 207 -25.37 -19.57 2.60
CA ALA A 207 -24.07 -19.86 3.21
C ALA A 207 -24.20 -20.86 4.36
N SER A 208 -25.16 -20.68 5.28
CA SER A 208 -25.34 -21.62 6.39
C SER A 208 -25.67 -23.06 5.98
N LYS A 209 -26.07 -23.29 4.72
CA LYS A 209 -26.40 -24.62 4.16
C LYS A 209 -25.28 -25.17 3.27
N THR A 210 -24.48 -24.31 2.63
CA THR A 210 -23.49 -24.70 1.61
C THR A 210 -22.06 -24.28 1.93
N GLY A 211 -21.89 -23.36 2.86
CA GLY A 211 -20.64 -22.79 3.34
C GLY A 211 -19.95 -23.66 4.37
N ASN A 212 -19.00 -23.07 5.10
CA ASN A 212 -18.26 -23.80 6.12
C ASN A 212 -19.10 -23.86 7.39
N SER A 213 -19.08 -24.99 8.08
CA SER A 213 -19.70 -25.05 9.40
C SER A 213 -18.93 -24.17 10.38
N VAL A 214 -19.64 -23.33 11.12
CA VAL A 214 -19.06 -22.59 12.26
C VAL A 214 -18.51 -23.61 13.26
N PRO A 215 -17.20 -23.58 13.59
CA PRO A 215 -16.64 -24.55 14.52
C PRO A 215 -17.34 -24.50 15.87
N SER A 216 -17.57 -25.67 16.47
CA SER A 216 -18.24 -25.77 17.78
C SER A 216 -17.45 -25.10 18.90
N PHE A 217 -16.13 -24.93 18.72
CA PHE A 217 -15.20 -24.23 19.62
C PHE A 217 -14.96 -22.77 19.23
N SER A 218 -15.76 -22.19 18.34
CA SER A 218 -15.76 -20.74 18.10
C SER A 218 -16.49 -20.01 19.23
N ILE A 219 -16.02 -18.81 19.60
CA ILE A 219 -16.71 -17.96 20.57
C ILE A 219 -18.17 -17.64 20.16
N PHE A 220 -18.49 -17.66 18.85
CA PHE A 220 -19.87 -17.49 18.37
C PHE A 220 -20.81 -18.60 18.82
N SER A 221 -20.30 -19.81 18.98
CA SER A 221 -21.04 -20.96 19.51
C SER A 221 -21.32 -20.83 21.02
N ALA A 222 -20.58 -19.95 21.70
CA ALA A 222 -20.76 -19.62 23.12
C ALA A 222 -21.67 -18.39 23.35
N LEU A 223 -22.08 -17.68 22.31
CA LEU A 223 -23.00 -16.54 22.47
C LEU A 223 -24.38 -17.01 22.92
N ARG A 224 -24.96 -16.24 23.85
CA ARG A 224 -26.36 -16.35 24.25
C ARG A 224 -26.96 -14.97 24.48
N LEU A 225 -28.28 -14.91 24.51
CA LEU A 225 -29.00 -13.67 24.82
C LEU A 225 -28.82 -13.28 26.29
N LYS A 226 -28.52 -12.01 26.56
CA LYS A 226 -28.56 -11.46 27.93
C LYS A 226 -29.97 -11.49 28.52
N LYS A 227 -30.98 -11.29 27.67
CA LYS A 227 -32.41 -11.28 28.01
C LYS A 227 -33.23 -11.85 26.85
N ALA A 228 -34.37 -12.45 27.16
CA ALA A 228 -35.24 -13.08 26.15
C ALA A 228 -35.77 -12.09 25.09
N ASP A 229 -35.81 -10.80 25.38
CA ASP A 229 -36.30 -9.72 24.54
C ASP A 229 -35.18 -8.70 24.20
N ALA A 230 -33.92 -9.13 24.28
CA ALA A 230 -32.74 -8.25 24.11
C ALA A 230 -32.73 -7.44 22.80
N PHE A 231 -33.45 -7.90 21.78
CA PHE A 231 -33.49 -7.30 20.44
C PHE A 231 -34.88 -6.82 20.02
N ALA A 232 -35.84 -6.66 20.94
CA ALA A 232 -37.23 -6.33 20.61
C ALA A 232 -37.42 -5.08 19.73
N ASN A 233 -36.47 -4.12 19.76
CA ASN A 233 -36.51 -2.90 18.95
C ASN A 233 -35.62 -2.95 17.71
N LEU A 234 -34.80 -3.99 17.54
CA LEU A 234 -33.85 -4.11 16.45
C LEU A 234 -34.54 -4.65 15.20
N HIS A 235 -34.38 -3.92 14.09
CA HIS A 235 -34.90 -4.26 12.78
C HIS A 235 -33.73 -4.31 11.79
N VAL A 236 -33.51 -5.46 11.17
CA VAL A 236 -32.35 -5.71 10.30
C VAL A 236 -32.81 -5.94 8.86
N ASN A 237 -32.22 -5.21 7.93
CA ASN A 237 -32.43 -5.31 6.47
C ASN A 237 -31.14 -4.92 5.72
N ASP A 238 -31.19 -4.79 4.39
CA ASP A 238 -30.01 -4.39 3.60
C ASP A 238 -29.50 -2.97 3.95
N GLU A 239 -30.39 -2.05 4.36
CA GLU A 239 -30.01 -0.68 4.76
C GLU A 239 -29.15 -0.68 6.03
N THR A 240 -29.33 -1.67 6.92
CA THR A 240 -28.48 -1.87 8.12
C THR A 240 -26.99 -1.97 7.76
N PHE A 241 -26.68 -2.48 6.56
CA PHE A 241 -25.31 -2.71 6.08
C PHE A 241 -24.86 -1.71 4.99
N SER A 242 -25.64 -0.65 4.75
CA SER A 242 -25.37 0.32 3.68
C SER A 242 -24.25 1.33 3.98
N SER A 243 -23.86 1.49 5.25
CA SER A 243 -22.82 2.43 5.66
C SER A 243 -22.02 1.94 6.87
N ILE A 244 -20.77 2.41 7.00
CA ILE A 244 -19.91 2.10 8.15
C ILE A 244 -20.57 2.52 9.47
N GLN A 245 -21.29 3.64 9.47
CA GLN A 245 -22.01 4.11 10.66
C GLN A 245 -23.11 3.12 11.07
N SER A 246 -23.98 2.74 10.14
CA SER A 246 -25.07 1.79 10.38
C SER A 246 -24.54 0.42 10.83
N ILE A 247 -23.43 -0.05 10.26
CA ILE A 247 -22.76 -1.29 10.65
C ILE A 247 -22.23 -1.21 12.10
N ARG A 248 -21.67 -0.06 12.50
CA ARG A 248 -21.19 0.17 13.88
C ARG A 248 -22.34 0.21 14.88
N GLU A 249 -23.44 0.88 14.53
CA GLU A 249 -24.66 0.92 15.34
C GLU A 249 -25.24 -0.49 15.52
N PHE A 250 -25.39 -1.24 14.44
CA PHE A 250 -25.79 -2.64 14.47
C PHE A 250 -24.87 -3.50 15.36
N SER A 251 -23.56 -3.39 15.18
CA SER A 251 -22.57 -4.16 15.94
C SER A 251 -22.66 -3.85 17.44
N LYS A 252 -22.89 -2.57 17.77
CA LYS A 252 -23.09 -2.13 19.15
C LYS A 252 -24.37 -2.72 19.75
N GLU A 253 -25.49 -2.62 19.04
CA GLU A 253 -26.76 -3.17 19.53
C GLU A 253 -26.69 -4.68 19.71
N PHE A 254 -26.09 -5.39 18.76
CA PHE A 254 -25.86 -6.84 18.87
C PHE A 254 -25.01 -7.19 20.09
N TYR A 255 -23.85 -6.52 20.27
CA TYR A 255 -22.98 -6.70 21.42
C TYR A 255 -23.70 -6.43 22.76
N ASP A 256 -24.50 -5.37 22.81
CA ASP A 256 -25.23 -4.99 24.01
C ASP A 256 -26.31 -6.02 24.36
N GLY A 257 -26.88 -6.75 23.38
CA GLY A 257 -27.91 -7.78 23.58
C GLY A 257 -27.41 -9.20 23.87
N VAL A 258 -26.16 -9.53 23.55
CA VAL A 258 -25.57 -10.87 23.80
C VAL A 258 -24.57 -10.89 24.95
N GLU A 259 -24.35 -12.07 25.52
CA GLU A 259 -23.27 -12.37 26.46
C GLU A 259 -22.63 -13.71 26.12
N ILE A 260 -21.45 -13.95 26.67
CA ILE A 260 -20.72 -15.21 26.50
C ILE A 260 -21.18 -16.17 27.60
N ASP A 261 -21.58 -17.38 27.18
CA ASP A 261 -21.74 -18.50 28.09
C ASP A 261 -20.35 -19.06 28.43
N GLU A 262 -19.77 -18.54 29.51
CA GLU A 262 -18.43 -18.92 30.00
C GLU A 262 -18.27 -20.44 30.21
N SER A 263 -19.38 -21.18 30.41
CA SER A 263 -19.33 -22.64 30.53
C SER A 263 -18.96 -23.37 29.24
N LYS A 264 -19.05 -22.68 28.09
CA LYS A 264 -18.71 -23.20 26.76
C LYS A 264 -17.34 -22.73 26.27
N VAL A 265 -16.64 -21.92 27.06
CA VAL A 265 -15.32 -21.39 26.73
C VAL A 265 -14.25 -22.28 27.37
N THR A 266 -13.38 -22.83 26.53
CA THR A 266 -12.17 -23.57 26.94
C THR A 266 -10.90 -22.84 26.48
N ASP A 267 -9.74 -23.30 26.94
CA ASP A 267 -8.43 -22.78 26.51
C ASP A 267 -8.20 -22.91 24.98
N ASP A 268 -8.97 -23.77 24.30
CA ASP A 268 -8.91 -24.01 22.85
C ASP A 268 -9.94 -23.19 22.04
N THR A 269 -10.67 -22.27 22.68
CA THR A 269 -11.72 -21.48 22.02
C THR A 269 -11.10 -20.51 21.02
N LEU A 270 -11.58 -20.53 19.77
CA LEU A 270 -11.19 -19.54 18.76
C LEU A 270 -11.86 -18.19 19.02
N ASP A 271 -11.11 -17.12 18.75
CA ASP A 271 -11.62 -15.76 18.78
C ASP A 271 -12.72 -15.52 17.73
N GLY A 272 -13.40 -14.39 17.88
CA GLY A 272 -14.62 -14.08 17.14
C GLY A 272 -14.50 -12.84 16.29
N GLU A 273 -13.90 -12.95 15.10
CA GLU A 273 -13.95 -11.88 14.10
C GLU A 273 -15.18 -12.09 13.19
N ILE A 274 -16.20 -11.22 13.32
CA ILE A 274 -17.39 -11.18 12.44
C ILE A 274 -17.13 -10.30 11.22
N LEU A 275 -16.36 -9.24 11.46
CA LEU A 275 -16.10 -8.14 10.55
C LEU A 275 -14.60 -7.96 10.44
N SER A 276 -14.07 -8.12 9.23
CA SER A 276 -12.75 -7.63 8.90
C SER A 276 -12.93 -6.41 8.02
N ILE A 277 -12.38 -5.29 8.45
CA ILE A 277 -12.21 -4.12 7.60
C ILE A 277 -10.76 -4.19 7.16
N ASP A 278 -10.52 -4.27 5.85
CA ASP A 278 -9.18 -4.18 5.29
C ASP A 278 -8.67 -2.73 5.46
N TYR A 279 -8.21 -2.43 6.68
CA TYR A 279 -7.57 -1.17 7.02
C TYR A 279 -6.17 -1.14 6.42
N GLN A 280 -6.07 -1.05 5.10
CA GLN A 280 -4.85 -0.51 4.53
C GLN A 280 -4.65 0.90 5.08
N LYS A 281 -3.43 1.22 5.53
CA LYS A 281 -2.96 2.45 6.19
C LYS A 281 -3.25 3.78 5.45
N GLY A 282 -4.02 3.75 4.37
CA GLY A 282 -4.48 4.91 3.62
C GLY A 282 -5.56 5.75 4.31
N THR A 283 -6.18 5.30 5.41
CA THR A 283 -7.31 6.03 6.05
C THR A 283 -6.98 7.49 6.39
N PHE A 284 -5.79 7.80 6.89
CA PHE A 284 -5.39 9.17 7.18
C PHE A 284 -5.30 10.05 5.91
N TYR A 285 -4.73 9.53 4.83
CA TYR A 285 -4.65 10.25 3.56
C TYR A 285 -6.01 10.30 2.84
N LYS A 286 -6.86 9.29 3.02
CA LYS A 286 -8.24 9.27 2.53
C LYS A 286 -9.12 10.26 3.28
N GLU A 287 -9.00 10.37 4.60
CA GLU A 287 -9.66 11.42 5.41
C GLU A 287 -9.17 12.80 5.01
N LEU A 288 -7.86 12.97 4.80
CA LEU A 288 -7.30 14.24 4.31
C LEU A 288 -7.86 14.62 2.92
N ASN A 289 -7.91 13.68 1.97
CA ASN A 289 -8.47 13.94 0.63
C ASN A 289 -9.99 14.14 0.65
N ALA A 290 -10.72 13.44 1.53
CA ALA A 290 -12.16 13.64 1.71
C ALA A 290 -12.49 15.00 2.36
N LEU A 291 -11.55 15.59 3.10
CA LEU A 291 -11.64 16.97 3.57
C LEU A 291 -11.43 17.97 2.42
N GLU A 292 -10.52 17.68 1.48
CA GLU A 292 -10.31 18.51 0.28
C GLU A 292 -11.55 18.52 -0.65
N ASP A 293 -12.21 17.36 -0.87
CA ASP A 293 -13.45 17.31 -1.68
C ASP A 293 -14.63 18.05 -1.01
N ASN A 294 -14.62 18.18 0.32
CA ASN A 294 -15.62 18.92 1.09
C ASN A 294 -15.36 20.43 1.20
N GLU A 295 -14.20 20.94 0.74
CA GLU A 295 -13.95 22.40 0.74
C GLU A 295 -14.86 23.17 -0.23
N SER A 296 -15.53 22.49 -1.17
CA SER A 296 -16.57 23.12 -1.99
C SER A 296 -17.85 23.50 -1.21
N ASN A 297 -17.99 23.05 0.05
CA ASN A 297 -19.12 23.39 0.92
C ASN A 297 -18.76 24.30 2.11
N PHE A 298 -17.49 24.73 2.25
CA PHE A 298 -17.07 25.51 3.43
C PHE A 298 -16.72 26.98 3.19
N VAL A 299 -16.95 27.53 2.00
CA VAL A 299 -16.86 28.98 1.78
C VAL A 299 -18.04 29.49 0.97
N GLN A 300 -19.19 29.68 1.63
CA GLN A 300 -20.07 30.86 1.44
C GLN A 300 -21.00 30.99 2.64
N ASN A 301 -20.52 31.60 3.72
CA ASN A 301 -21.37 32.42 4.58
C ASN A 301 -20.52 33.36 5.43
N GLU A 302 -19.85 34.31 4.77
CA GLU A 302 -19.61 35.61 5.37
C GLU A 302 -19.93 36.71 4.36
N ASN A 303 -20.94 37.51 4.72
CA ASN A 303 -21.42 38.79 4.18
C ASN A 303 -22.76 38.76 3.42
N GLY A 304 -23.86 39.06 4.14
CA GLY A 304 -25.17 39.27 3.50
C GLY A 304 -26.35 39.68 4.39
N LYS A 305 -26.19 40.73 5.22
CA LYS A 305 -27.19 41.46 6.03
C LYS A 305 -27.54 40.93 7.42
#